data_AF-A0A2B7XEN4-F1
#
_entry.id   AF-A0A2B7XEN4-F1
#
_cell.length_a   1.000
_cell.length_b   1.000
_cell.length_c   1.000
_cell.angle_alpha   90.00
_cell.angle_beta   90.00
_cell.angle_gamma   90.00
#
_symmetry.space_group_name_H-M   'P 1'
#
loop_
_entity.id
_entity.type
_entity.pdbx_description
1 polymer ?
#
loop_
_entity_poly.entity_id
_entity_poly.type
_entity_poly.pdbx_seq_one_letter_code
_entity_poly.pdbx_strand_id
1 'polypeptide(L)'
;MANLHRDMKLWLIGGVNQVQLVLLLKWTKHANIRVSGVVEPWALNQMGIETLLQTAVRFNHSESTNQVIQITRKQLFGSLVHPGRNPDDEFNLSIDAL
;
A
#
# COMPACT_ATOMS: atom_id res chain seq x y z
N MET A 1 15.37 5.68 0.70
CA MET A 1 14.03 5.94 1.26
C MET A 1 13.61 7.39 1.13
N ALA A 2 14.50 8.37 1.36
CA ALA A 2 14.14 9.80 1.30
C ALA A 2 13.44 10.23 -0.01
N ASN A 3 13.94 9.78 -1.17
CA ASN A 3 13.33 10.12 -2.47
C ASN A 3 11.94 9.49 -2.62
N LEU A 4 11.79 8.19 -2.33
CA LEU A 4 10.49 7.51 -2.40
C LEU A 4 9.44 8.11 -1.46
N HIS A 5 9.84 8.51 -0.25
CA HIS A 5 8.92 9.17 0.68
C HIS A 5 8.54 10.56 0.20
N ARG A 6 9.47 11.32 -0.40
CA ARG A 6 9.16 12.62 -1.01
C ARG A 6 8.17 12.47 -2.16
N ASP A 7 8.39 11.49 -3.02
CA ASP A 7 7.49 11.20 -4.14
C ASP A 7 6.12 10.77 -3.61
N MET A 8 6.05 9.86 -2.63
CA MET A 8 4.81 9.49 -1.96
C MET A 8 4.02 10.70 -1.45
N LYS A 9 4.69 11.63 -0.77
CA LYS A 9 4.05 12.88 -0.30
C LYS A 9 3.53 13.72 -1.45
N LEU A 10 4.31 13.86 -2.53
CA LEU A 10 3.90 14.62 -3.70
C LEU A 10 2.65 14.00 -4.37
N TRP A 11 2.56 12.67 -4.42
CA TRP A 11 1.39 11.98 -4.96
C TRP A 11 0.16 12.12 -4.05
N LEU A 12 0.31 11.87 -2.75
CA LEU A 12 -0.83 11.93 -1.80
C LEU A 12 -1.33 13.37 -1.57
N ILE A 13 -0.43 14.31 -1.28
CA ILE A 13 -0.78 15.69 -0.94
C ILE A 13 -0.99 16.51 -2.23
N GLY A 14 -0.08 16.39 -3.19
CA GLY A 14 -0.14 17.14 -4.45
C GLY A 14 -1.19 16.63 -5.44
N GLY A 15 -1.62 15.37 -5.30
CA GLY A 15 -2.64 14.76 -6.16
C GLY A 15 -4.08 15.17 -5.85
N VAL A 16 -4.33 16.05 -4.88
CA VAL A 16 -5.66 16.63 -4.56
C VAL A 16 -6.78 15.57 -4.53
N ASN A 17 -6.61 14.53 -3.70
CA ASN A 17 -7.53 13.39 -3.55
C ASN A 17 -7.69 12.45 -4.76
N GLN A 18 -6.96 12.66 -5.86
CA GLN A 18 -6.92 11.70 -6.97
C GLN A 18 -6.15 10.42 -6.61
N VAL A 19 -5.20 10.53 -5.68
CA VAL A 19 -4.41 9.41 -5.17
C VAL A 19 -4.79 9.20 -3.71
N GLN A 20 -5.37 8.04 -3.40
CA GLN A 20 -5.83 7.71 -2.04
C GLN A 20 -4.91 6.74 -1.30
N LEU A 21 -4.02 6.07 -2.03
CA LEU A 21 -3.09 5.07 -1.52
C LEU A 21 -1.80 5.10 -2.36
N VAL A 22 -0.66 5.04 -1.69
CA VAL A 22 0.65 4.83 -2.30
C VAL A 22 1.31 3.63 -1.64
N LEU A 23 1.75 2.66 -2.45
CA LEU A 23 2.52 1.52 -1.98
C LEU A 23 4.00 1.75 -2.30
N LEU A 24 4.81 2.00 -1.27
CA LEU A 24 6.26 2.06 -1.43
C LEU A 24 6.83 0.65 -1.36
N LEU A 25 7.21 0.12 -2.52
CA LEU A 25 7.84 -1.19 -2.65
C LEU A 25 9.36 -1.04 -2.68
N LYS A 26 10.04 -1.70 -1.74
CA LYS A 26 11.49 -1.90 -1.82
C LYS A 26 11.79 -3.38 -1.84
N TRP A 27 12.50 -3.82 -2.87
CA TRP A 27 12.86 -5.21 -3.02
C TRP A 27 14.34 -5.39 -3.39
N THR A 28 14.83 -6.58 -3.11
CA THR A 28 16.17 -7.06 -3.40
C THR A 28 16.03 -8.44 -4.03
N LYS A 29 16.62 -8.63 -5.21
CA LYS A 29 16.78 -9.94 -5.83
C LYS A 29 17.99 -10.64 -5.23
N HIS A 30 17.81 -11.91 -4.90
CA HIS A 30 18.84 -12.81 -4.41
C HIS A 30 19.24 -13.81 -5.49
N ALA A 31 20.26 -14.63 -5.20
CA ALA A 31 20.55 -15.83 -5.99
C ALA A 31 19.34 -16.78 -6.01
N ASN A 32 19.30 -17.70 -7.00
CA ASN A 32 18.23 -18.70 -7.16
C ASN A 32 16.81 -18.11 -7.36
N ILE A 33 16.69 -16.97 -8.04
CA ILE A 33 15.40 -16.35 -8.43
C ILE A 33 14.52 -15.99 -7.21
N ARG A 34 15.13 -15.82 -6.03
CA ARG A 34 14.40 -15.40 -4.84
C ARG A 34 14.35 -13.88 -4.78
N VAL A 35 13.22 -13.35 -4.31
CA VAL A 35 13.04 -11.91 -4.06
C VAL A 35 12.70 -11.72 -2.60
N SER A 36 13.25 -10.65 -2.02
CA SER A 36 12.83 -10.15 -0.74
C SER A 36 12.45 -8.70 -0.78
N GLY A 37 11.62 -8.26 0.13
CA GLY A 37 11.39 -6.84 0.25
C GLY A 37 10.49 -6.46 1.39
N VAL A 38 10.06 -5.22 1.29
CA VAL A 38 9.12 -4.59 2.20
C VAL A 38 8.16 -3.73 1.38
N VAL A 39 6.89 -3.74 1.77
CA VAL A 39 5.87 -2.83 1.27
C VAL A 39 5.42 -1.93 2.43
N GLU A 40 5.45 -0.62 2.19
CA GLU A 40 4.89 0.38 3.10
C GLU A 40 3.64 1.00 2.47
N PRO A 41 2.43 0.73 3.00
CA PRO A 41 1.20 1.34 2.52
C PRO A 41 0.95 2.70 3.18
N TRP A 42 0.91 3.76 2.37
CA TRP A 42 0.73 5.13 2.82
C TRP A 42 -0.58 5.72 2.28
N ALA A 43 -1.31 6.44 3.13
CA ALA A 43 -2.50 7.21 2.73
C ALA A 43 -2.60 8.50 3.53
N LEU A 44 -3.52 9.39 3.16
CA LEU A 44 -3.85 10.54 4.00
C LEU A 44 -4.84 10.14 5.09
N ASN A 45 -4.60 10.60 6.32
CA ASN A 45 -5.59 10.53 7.39
C ASN A 45 -6.68 11.61 7.20
N GLN A 46 -7.64 11.66 8.12
CA GLN A 46 -8.74 12.65 8.09
C GLN A 46 -8.26 14.11 8.16
N MET A 47 -7.04 14.36 8.64
CA MET A 47 -6.42 15.69 8.70
C MET A 47 -5.62 16.03 7.44
N GLY A 48 -5.61 15.15 6.42
CA GLY A 48 -4.81 15.35 5.20
C GLY A 48 -3.32 15.13 5.40
N ILE A 49 -2.92 14.45 6.47
CA ILE A 49 -1.51 14.14 6.78
C ILE A 49 -1.21 12.71 6.34
N GLU A 50 -0.08 12.51 5.68
CA GLU A 50 0.37 11.18 5.29
C GLU A 50 0.65 10.30 6.51
N THR A 51 0.07 9.11 6.51
CA THR A 51 0.26 8.12 7.56
C THR A 51 0.55 6.76 6.95
N LEU A 52 1.43 6.02 7.60
CA LEU A 52 1.62 4.60 7.34
C LEU A 52 0.40 3.87 7.89
N LEU A 53 -0.25 3.05 7.06
CA LEU A 53 -1.51 2.37 7.42
C LEU A 53 -1.29 1.16 8.34
N GLN A 54 -0.17 0.46 8.17
CA GLN A 54 0.20 -0.68 8.98
C GLN A 54 1.72 -0.84 9.01
N THR A 55 2.22 -1.62 9.96
CA THR A 55 3.62 -2.05 9.97
C THR A 55 4.00 -2.63 8.61
N ALA A 56 5.12 -2.17 8.08
CA ALA A 56 5.58 -2.51 6.75
C ALA A 56 5.61 -4.03 6.53
N VAL A 57 4.98 -4.49 5.45
CA VAL A 57 4.82 -5.92 5.17
C VAL A 57 6.10 -6.42 4.54
N ARG A 58 6.82 -7.29 5.24
CA ARG A 58 8.04 -7.90 4.71
C ARG A 58 7.68 -9.15 3.94
N PHE A 59 8.22 -9.26 2.73
CA PHE A 59 8.05 -10.43 1.90
C PHE A 59 9.37 -11.10 1.62
N ASN A 60 9.46 -12.35 2.05
CA ASN A 60 10.54 -13.34 1.98
C ASN A 60 10.70 -13.97 3.37
N HIS A 61 11.37 -15.11 3.37
CA HIS A 61 11.46 -16.06 4.48
C HIS A 61 10.40 -17.15 4.32
N SER A 62 10.87 -18.39 4.41
CA SER A 62 10.25 -19.68 4.14
C SER A 62 8.96 -20.00 4.92
N GLU A 63 8.29 -19.00 5.50
CA GLU A 63 7.44 -19.19 6.70
C GLU A 63 6.14 -18.36 6.74
N SER A 64 5.84 -17.43 5.82
CA SER A 64 4.62 -16.60 5.98
C SER A 64 3.60 -16.82 4.87
N THR A 65 2.54 -17.54 5.20
CA THR A 65 1.45 -17.95 4.29
C THR A 65 0.32 -16.93 4.11
N ASN A 66 0.46 -15.67 4.56
CA ASN A 66 -0.52 -14.62 4.29
C ASN A 66 0.07 -13.22 4.53
N GLN A 67 0.82 -12.70 3.56
CA GLN A 67 1.29 -11.32 3.56
C GLN A 67 0.21 -10.45 2.91
N VAL A 68 -0.63 -9.84 3.73
CA VAL A 68 -1.72 -8.98 3.27
C VAL A 68 -1.48 -7.52 3.65
N ILE A 69 -1.84 -6.63 2.72
CA ILE A 69 -1.92 -5.20 2.92
C ILE A 69 -3.39 -4.88 3.20
N GLN A 70 -3.69 -4.51 4.43
CA GLN A 70 -4.99 -4.09 4.93
C GLN A 70 -5.23 -2.65 4.52
N ILE A 71 -6.17 -2.47 3.58
CA ILE A 71 -6.61 -1.17 3.07
C ILE A 71 -8.13 -1.16 3.02
N THR A 72 -8.75 -0.01 2.75
CA THR A 72 -10.18 0.06 2.45
C THR A 72 -10.45 -0.05 0.96
N ARG A 73 -11.67 -0.44 0.58
CA ARG A 73 -12.09 -0.41 -0.84
C ARG A 73 -11.97 0.98 -1.45
N LYS A 74 -12.32 2.01 -0.68
CA LYS A 74 -12.17 3.39 -1.07
C LYS A 74 -10.72 3.74 -1.39
N GLN A 75 -9.76 3.31 -0.57
CA GLN A 75 -8.34 3.55 -0.82
C GLN A 75 -7.85 2.94 -2.15
N LEU A 76 -8.38 1.78 -2.54
CA LEU A 76 -7.99 1.12 -3.79
C LEU A 76 -8.74 1.64 -5.02
N PHE A 77 -10.05 1.84 -4.92
CA PHE A 77 -10.93 2.13 -6.06
C PHE A 77 -11.38 3.61 -6.12
N GLY A 78 -11.11 4.42 -5.11
CA GLY A 78 -11.54 5.80 -5.03
C GLY A 78 -13.06 5.95 -5.14
N SER A 79 -13.51 6.76 -6.09
CA SER A 79 -14.94 6.94 -6.39
C SER A 79 -15.53 5.79 -7.21
N LEU A 80 -14.72 4.87 -7.71
CA LEU A 80 -15.13 3.72 -8.52
C LEU A 80 -15.43 2.48 -7.67
N VAL A 81 -15.64 2.64 -6.36
CA VAL A 81 -16.15 1.54 -5.53
C VAL A 81 -17.49 1.08 -6.12
N HIS A 82 -17.59 -0.23 -6.37
CA HIS A 82 -18.75 -0.82 -7.03
C HIS A 82 -20.05 -0.49 -6.29
N PRO A 83 -21.13 -0.12 -7.01
CA PRO A 83 -22.43 0.14 -6.39
C PRO A 83 -22.88 -1.00 -5.47
N GLY A 84 -23.39 -0.67 -4.29
CA GLY A 84 -23.81 -1.64 -3.28
C GLY A 84 -22.68 -2.21 -2.42
N ARG A 85 -21.43 -1.76 -2.59
CA ARG A 85 -20.32 -2.06 -1.68
C ARG A 85 -20.05 -0.89 -0.74
N ASN A 86 -19.76 -1.20 0.51
CA ASN A 86 -19.33 -0.19 1.47
C ASN A 86 -17.88 0.24 1.14
N PRO A 87 -17.62 1.55 0.89
CA PRO A 87 -16.28 2.06 0.61
C PRO A 87 -15.30 1.85 1.76
N ASP A 88 -15.79 1.82 3.00
CA ASP A 88 -14.97 1.71 4.20
C ASP A 88 -14.70 0.26 4.62
N ASP A 89 -15.20 -0.72 3.86
CA ASP A 89 -14.89 -2.14 4.08
C ASP A 89 -13.39 -2.40 3.94
N GLU A 90 -12.85 -3.21 4.84
CA GLU A 90 -11.49 -3.74 4.74
C GLU A 90 -11.35 -4.62 3.49
N PHE A 91 -10.24 -4.41 2.80
CA PHE A 91 -9.82 -5.12 1.61
C PHE A 91 -8.38 -5.61 1.84
N ASN A 92 -8.23 -6.92 2.01
CA ASN A 92 -6.94 -7.56 2.20
C ASN A 92 -6.28 -7.79 0.84
N LEU A 93 -5.42 -6.86 0.43
CA LEU A 93 -4.64 -6.97 -0.80
C LEU A 93 -3.48 -7.94 -0.58
N SER A 94 -3.53 -9.10 -1.23
CA SER A 94 -2.43 -10.07 -1.19
C SER A 94 -1.20 -9.52 -1.92
N ILE A 95 -0.01 -9.66 -1.31
CA ILE A 95 1.24 -9.32 -1.98
C ILE A 95 1.51 -10.20 -3.20
N ASP A 96 1.02 -11.44 -3.20
CA ASP A 96 1.17 -12.34 -4.36
C ASP A 96 0.36 -11.90 -5.59
N ALA A 97 -0.59 -10.98 -5.40
CA ALA A 97 -1.45 -10.46 -6.47
C ALA A 97 -1.01 -9.08 -6.99
N LEU A 98 0.13 -8.55 -6.51
CA LEU A 98 0.72 -7.28 -6.95
C LEU A 98 1.57 -7.41 -8.21
#